data_AF-A0A182SZN8-F1
#
_entry.id   AF-A0A182SZN8-F1
#
_cell.length_a   1.000
_cell.length_b   1.000
_cell.length_c   1.000
_cell.angle_alpha   90.00
_cell.angle_beta   90.00
_cell.angle_gamma   90.00
#
_symmetry.space_group_name_H-M   'P 1'
#
loop_
_entity.id
_entity.type
_entity.pdbx_description
1 polymer ?
#
loop_
_entity_poly.entity_id
_entity_poly.type
_entity_poly.pdbx_seq_one_letter_code
_entity_poly.pdbx_strand_id
1 'polypeptide(L)'
;MKLFPVRLSNINKMLDFYSQFNPSPLSIKQFIDFGLNACPRKSFVFLRKELPVRLANIMKEITLLPESLLRMPSVGLVSAWYVKSFEEVLAFEKTDPTETNLEKYWQLLKAMKRKIHIPSLFCKSLIQIRDRHSDVVQTMAQGILELKESRDGAIEPSTELSIQYFLDRLYMSRISIRMLINQHKIDKGNPIKIVYVPSHLYHMLFELFKNSMRAVMEHHGTENDVPPIKVTIVKGKEDVCVKMSDQGGGIARSQVDQLFKYMYSTAPQPPKSKTDLPLVPLAGMT
;
A
#
# COMPACT_ATOMS: atom_id res chain seq x y z
N MET A 1 17.86 -19.69 26.33
CA MET A 1 16.98 -20.86 26.58
C MET A 1 15.65 -20.64 25.84
N LYS A 2 14.91 -21.69 25.48
CA LYS A 2 13.75 -21.63 24.56
C LYS A 2 12.60 -20.74 25.08
N LEU A 3 11.83 -20.12 24.17
CA LEU A 3 10.39 -19.86 24.32
C LEU A 3 9.71 -19.44 22.99
N PHE A 4 9.72 -20.32 21.98
CA PHE A 4 8.84 -20.17 20.80
C PHE A 4 8.06 -21.48 20.54
N PRO A 5 6.72 -21.46 20.61
CA PRO A 5 5.91 -22.67 20.50
C PRO A 5 5.78 -23.16 19.06
N VAL A 6 5.51 -24.46 18.92
CA VAL A 6 5.54 -25.27 17.69
C VAL A 6 4.71 -24.73 16.51
N ARG A 7 3.80 -23.75 16.71
CA ARG A 7 3.07 -23.09 15.61
C ARG A 7 3.98 -22.22 14.71
N LEU A 8 4.94 -21.50 15.28
CA LEU A 8 5.79 -20.56 14.52
C LEU A 8 6.79 -21.26 13.58
N SER A 9 7.23 -22.47 13.90
CA SER A 9 8.20 -23.20 13.07
C SER A 9 7.64 -23.62 11.70
N ASN A 10 6.32 -23.79 11.58
CA ASN A 10 5.68 -24.02 10.28
C ASN A 10 5.54 -22.72 9.48
N ILE A 11 5.23 -21.59 10.13
CA ILE A 11 5.10 -20.28 9.45
C ILE A 11 6.43 -19.89 8.81
N ASN A 12 7.55 -20.05 9.50
CA ASN A 12 8.87 -19.74 8.95
C ASN A 12 9.20 -20.62 7.72
N LYS A 13 8.89 -21.93 7.75
CA LYS A 13 9.04 -22.82 6.58
C LYS A 13 8.18 -22.38 5.40
N MET A 14 6.92 -22.01 5.65
CA MET A 14 6.04 -21.51 4.59
C MET A 14 6.50 -20.16 4.05
N LEU A 15 7.04 -19.29 4.91
CA LEU A 15 7.64 -18.01 4.53
C LEU A 15 8.85 -18.23 3.60
N ASP A 16 9.79 -19.08 4.01
CA ASP A 16 10.98 -19.44 3.21
C ASP A 16 10.59 -20.06 1.86
N PHE A 17 9.57 -20.92 1.84
CA PHE A 17 9.03 -21.51 0.62
C PHE A 17 8.39 -20.45 -0.29
N TYR A 18 7.49 -19.62 0.24
CA TYR A 18 6.76 -18.63 -0.57
C TYR A 18 7.63 -17.46 -1.05
N SER A 19 8.70 -17.11 -0.33
CA SER A 19 9.66 -16.07 -0.75
C SER A 19 10.58 -16.48 -1.91
N GLN A 20 10.61 -17.76 -2.31
CA GLN A 20 11.38 -18.22 -3.47
C GLN A 20 10.65 -17.96 -4.80
N PHE A 21 9.35 -17.66 -4.75
CA PHE A 21 8.57 -17.37 -5.96
C PHE A 21 8.53 -15.87 -6.23
N ASN A 22 8.65 -15.50 -7.50
CA ASN A 22 8.44 -14.12 -7.94
C ASN A 22 6.92 -13.82 -8.01
N PRO A 23 6.44 -12.66 -7.52
CA PRO A 23 5.07 -12.21 -7.73
C PRO A 23 4.68 -12.18 -9.22
N SER A 24 3.46 -12.60 -9.55
CA SER A 24 2.96 -12.59 -10.93
C SER A 24 2.55 -11.18 -11.36
N PRO A 25 3.22 -10.52 -12.31
CA PRO A 25 2.75 -9.24 -12.84
C PRO A 25 1.47 -9.46 -13.66
N LEU A 26 0.47 -8.61 -13.45
CA LEU A 26 -0.79 -8.64 -14.18
C LEU A 26 -1.00 -7.31 -14.89
N SER A 27 -1.11 -7.36 -16.21
CA SER A 27 -1.44 -6.18 -17.02
C SER A 27 -2.89 -5.73 -16.80
N ILE A 28 -3.15 -4.44 -17.00
CA ILE A 28 -4.51 -3.87 -16.97
C ILE A 28 -5.44 -4.64 -17.93
N LYS A 29 -4.95 -5.06 -19.09
CA LYS A 29 -5.71 -5.90 -20.03
C LYS A 29 -6.12 -7.24 -19.41
N GLN A 30 -5.17 -8.00 -18.84
CA GLN A 30 -5.48 -9.27 -18.16
C GLN A 30 -6.47 -9.08 -17.01
N PHE A 31 -6.37 -7.97 -16.26
CA PHE A 31 -7.33 -7.59 -15.22
C PHE A 31 -8.74 -7.33 -15.75
N ILE A 32 -8.88 -6.65 -16.91
CA ILE A 32 -10.18 -6.41 -17.55
C ILE A 32 -10.75 -7.72 -18.10
N ASP A 33 -9.95 -8.46 -18.87
CA ASP A 33 -10.34 -9.73 -19.50
C ASP A 33 -10.78 -10.73 -18.43
N PHE A 34 -10.12 -10.72 -17.26
CA PHE A 34 -10.52 -11.49 -16.09
C PHE A 34 -11.82 -10.96 -15.46
N GLY A 35 -11.92 -9.65 -15.19
CA GLY A 35 -13.12 -9.04 -14.60
C GLY A 35 -14.39 -9.17 -15.45
N LEU A 36 -14.24 -9.31 -16.77
CA LEU A 36 -15.35 -9.53 -17.72
C LEU A 36 -15.72 -11.01 -17.89
N ASN A 37 -14.73 -11.92 -17.90
CA ASN A 37 -14.95 -13.32 -18.34
C ASN A 37 -14.67 -14.40 -17.26
N ALA A 38 -14.16 -14.03 -16.07
CA ALA A 38 -13.84 -14.99 -15.01
C ALA A 38 -14.91 -15.05 -13.92
N CYS A 39 -15.07 -16.25 -13.33
CA CYS A 39 -15.95 -16.45 -12.18
C CYS A 39 -15.19 -16.30 -10.85
N PRO A 40 -15.87 -16.01 -9.72
CA PRO A 40 -15.24 -15.86 -8.40
C PRO A 40 -14.36 -17.05 -7.97
N ARG A 41 -14.67 -18.27 -8.44
CA ARG A 41 -13.87 -19.49 -8.19
C ARG A 41 -12.47 -19.42 -8.81
N LYS A 42 -12.33 -18.85 -10.03
CA LYS A 42 -11.01 -18.60 -10.64
C LYS A 42 -10.22 -17.56 -9.83
N SER A 43 -10.90 -16.52 -9.32
CA SER A 43 -10.27 -15.46 -8.52
C SER A 43 -9.72 -16.00 -7.21
N PHE A 44 -10.53 -16.79 -6.49
CA PHE A 44 -10.10 -17.53 -5.30
C PHE A 44 -8.88 -18.42 -5.57
N VAL A 45 -8.88 -19.20 -6.66
CA VAL A 45 -7.78 -20.12 -6.99
C VAL A 45 -6.47 -19.39 -7.30
N PHE A 46 -6.54 -18.21 -7.91
CA PHE A 46 -5.38 -17.35 -8.15
C PHE A 46 -4.90 -16.67 -6.85
N LEU A 47 -5.78 -15.93 -6.17
CA LEU A 47 -5.43 -15.13 -5.00
C LEU A 47 -4.90 -15.97 -3.83
N ARG A 48 -5.42 -17.19 -3.61
CA ARG A 48 -4.91 -18.10 -2.56
C ARG A 48 -3.46 -18.54 -2.76
N LYS A 49 -2.93 -18.42 -3.99
CA LYS A 49 -1.52 -18.71 -4.33
C LYS A 49 -0.67 -17.46 -4.48
N GLU A 50 -1.21 -16.40 -5.07
CA GLU A 50 -0.49 -15.15 -5.33
C GLU A 50 -0.27 -14.31 -4.06
N LEU A 51 -1.24 -14.27 -3.14
CA LEU A 51 -1.13 -13.46 -1.92
C LEU A 51 -0.05 -13.96 -0.94
N PRO A 52 0.11 -15.28 -0.67
CA PRO A 52 1.23 -15.77 0.13
C PRO A 52 2.59 -15.39 -0.47
N VAL A 53 2.76 -15.50 -1.79
CA VAL A 53 3.99 -15.10 -2.50
C VAL A 53 4.33 -13.63 -2.24
N ARG A 54 3.36 -12.72 -2.44
CA ARG A 54 3.56 -11.29 -2.25
C ARG A 54 3.86 -10.92 -0.80
N LEU A 55 3.11 -11.48 0.16
CA LEU A 55 3.32 -11.24 1.58
C LEU A 55 4.69 -11.78 2.03
N ALA A 56 5.08 -12.98 1.60
CA ALA A 56 6.36 -13.59 1.95
C ALA A 56 7.57 -12.79 1.43
N ASN A 57 7.49 -12.29 0.19
CA ASN A 57 8.53 -11.43 -0.38
C ASN A 57 8.69 -10.13 0.44
N ILE A 58 7.60 -9.40 0.72
CA ILE A 58 7.66 -8.18 1.54
C ILE A 58 8.19 -8.49 2.95
N MET A 59 7.78 -9.59 3.57
CA MET A 59 8.26 -10.00 4.89
C MET A 59 9.77 -10.25 4.90
N LYS A 60 10.33 -10.87 3.84
CA LYS A 60 11.79 -11.01 3.68
C LYS A 60 12.47 -9.67 3.48
N GLU A 61 11.91 -8.77 2.67
CA GLU A 61 12.44 -7.42 2.49
C GLU A 61 12.47 -6.62 3.81
N ILE A 62 11.43 -6.73 4.64
CA ILE A 62 11.41 -6.13 5.99
C ILE A 62 12.59 -6.67 6.81
N THR A 63 12.86 -7.99 6.81
CA THR A 63 13.98 -8.56 7.57
C THR A 63 15.38 -8.15 7.07
N LEU A 64 15.47 -7.50 5.90
CA LEU A 64 16.73 -6.94 5.37
C LEU A 64 16.91 -5.45 5.71
N LEU A 65 15.95 -4.83 6.41
CA LEU A 65 16.09 -3.45 6.91
C LEU A 65 17.23 -3.35 7.94
N PRO A 66 17.86 -2.17 8.08
CA PRO A 66 18.87 -1.92 9.10
C PRO A 66 18.35 -2.26 10.50
N GLU A 67 19.17 -2.91 11.33
CA GLU A 67 18.73 -3.30 12.68
C GLU A 67 18.25 -2.12 13.53
N SER A 68 18.84 -0.94 13.35
CA SER A 68 18.42 0.30 14.01
C SER A 68 16.97 0.64 13.70
N LEU A 69 16.53 0.48 12.44
CA LEU A 69 15.15 0.68 12.02
C LEU A 69 14.24 -0.49 12.47
N LEU A 70 14.73 -1.73 12.42
CA LEU A 70 13.98 -2.91 12.89
C LEU A 70 13.67 -2.89 14.39
N ARG A 71 14.49 -2.19 15.20
CA ARG A 71 14.23 -1.96 16.62
C ARG A 71 13.12 -0.94 16.90
N MET A 72 12.67 -0.17 15.91
CA MET A 72 11.65 0.86 16.10
C MET A 72 10.26 0.23 16.28
N PRO A 73 9.49 0.62 17.31
CA PRO A 73 8.23 -0.03 17.66
C PRO A 73 7.20 0.00 16.52
N SER A 74 7.17 1.09 15.73
CA SER A 74 6.27 1.18 14.58
C SER A 74 6.62 0.18 13.47
N VAL A 75 7.90 -0.11 13.23
CA VAL A 75 8.33 -1.13 12.25
C VAL A 75 8.00 -2.54 12.75
N GLY A 76 8.15 -2.79 14.06
CA GLY A 76 7.70 -4.01 14.71
C GLY A 76 6.19 -4.26 14.54
N LEU A 77 5.37 -3.21 14.65
CA LEU A 77 3.92 -3.28 14.44
C LEU A 77 3.55 -3.65 12.99
N VAL A 78 4.21 -3.02 12.01
CA VAL A 78 4.02 -3.37 10.58
C VAL A 78 4.43 -4.82 10.31
N SER A 79 5.57 -5.27 10.83
CA SER A 79 6.01 -6.66 10.72
C SER A 79 4.96 -7.64 11.28
N ALA A 80 4.39 -7.34 12.45
CA ALA A 80 3.32 -8.14 13.05
C ALA A 80 2.04 -8.20 12.20
N TRP A 81 1.66 -7.10 11.52
CA TRP A 81 0.52 -7.09 10.60
C TRP A 81 0.74 -7.95 9.35
N TYR A 82 1.96 -7.96 8.81
CA TYR A 82 2.33 -8.83 7.69
C TYR A 82 2.33 -10.30 8.08
N VAL A 83 2.97 -10.67 9.21
CA VAL A 83 2.93 -12.03 9.77
C VAL A 83 1.47 -12.47 9.96
N LYS A 84 0.64 -11.63 10.57
CA LYS A 84 -0.77 -11.97 10.84
C LYS A 84 -1.58 -12.21 9.57
N SER A 85 -1.31 -11.45 8.52
CA SER A 85 -2.01 -11.59 7.23
C SER A 85 -1.51 -12.82 6.47
N PHE A 86 -0.23 -13.14 6.56
CA PHE A 86 0.33 -14.35 5.98
C PHE A 86 -0.27 -15.62 6.63
N GLU A 87 -0.39 -15.66 7.96
CA GLU A 87 -1.12 -16.72 8.67
C GLU A 87 -2.56 -16.89 8.15
N GLU A 88 -3.30 -15.79 8.01
CA GLU A 88 -4.70 -15.79 7.60
C GLU A 88 -4.90 -16.25 6.16
N VAL A 89 -4.00 -15.89 5.23
CA VAL A 89 -4.07 -16.35 3.84
C VAL A 89 -3.65 -17.83 3.72
N LEU A 90 -2.63 -18.27 4.46
CA LEU A 90 -2.20 -19.67 4.48
C LEU A 90 -3.29 -20.64 4.94
N ALA A 91 -4.25 -20.19 5.76
CA ALA A 91 -5.42 -20.98 6.14
C ALA A 91 -6.25 -21.46 4.93
N PHE A 92 -6.19 -20.76 3.80
CA PHE A 92 -6.90 -21.09 2.56
C PHE A 92 -6.06 -21.86 1.53
N GLU A 93 -4.75 -22.05 1.75
CA GLU A 93 -3.83 -22.73 0.84
C GLU A 93 -4.31 -24.15 0.49
N LYS A 94 -4.64 -24.92 1.53
CA LYS A 94 -5.08 -26.32 1.43
C LYS A 94 -6.59 -26.47 1.21
N THR A 95 -7.33 -25.36 1.14
CA THR A 95 -8.77 -25.38 0.90
C THR A 95 -9.04 -25.56 -0.58
N ASP A 96 -9.16 -26.81 -1.01
CA ASP A 96 -9.53 -27.13 -2.39
C ASP A 96 -11.01 -26.77 -2.65
N PRO A 97 -11.34 -26.01 -3.72
CA PRO A 97 -12.69 -25.51 -3.96
C PRO A 97 -13.60 -26.59 -4.60
N THR A 98 -13.67 -27.76 -3.97
CA THR A 98 -14.52 -28.90 -4.30
C THR A 98 -15.69 -28.98 -3.31
N GLU A 99 -16.88 -29.37 -3.78
CA GLU A 99 -18.11 -29.42 -2.97
C GLU A 99 -17.97 -30.34 -1.74
N THR A 100 -17.20 -31.41 -1.85
CA THR A 100 -16.91 -32.35 -0.76
C THR A 100 -16.10 -31.73 0.39
N ASN A 101 -15.18 -30.81 0.09
CA ASN A 101 -14.38 -30.11 1.11
C ASN A 101 -15.13 -28.92 1.71
N LEU A 102 -16.01 -28.28 0.92
CA LEU A 102 -17.02 -27.38 1.46
C LEU A 102 -17.84 -28.11 2.53
N GLU A 103 -18.39 -29.30 2.22
CA GLU A 103 -19.25 -30.05 3.13
C GLU A 103 -18.54 -30.52 4.41
N LYS A 104 -17.27 -30.94 4.33
CA LYS A 104 -16.45 -31.24 5.53
C LYS A 104 -16.24 -30.01 6.43
N TYR A 105 -16.01 -28.83 5.85
CA TYR A 105 -15.88 -27.58 6.61
C TYR A 105 -17.25 -27.14 7.18
N TRP A 106 -18.36 -27.41 6.47
CA TRP A 106 -19.73 -27.23 6.97
C TRP A 106 -20.07 -28.10 8.17
N GLN A 107 -19.60 -29.34 8.21
CA GLN A 107 -19.84 -30.23 9.35
C GLN A 107 -19.19 -29.71 10.64
N LEU A 108 -18.03 -29.05 10.56
CA LEU A 108 -17.38 -28.39 11.71
C LEU A 108 -18.10 -27.09 12.14
N LEU A 109 -18.76 -26.38 11.21
CA LEU A 109 -19.49 -25.14 11.47
C LEU A 109 -20.98 -25.34 11.83
N LYS A 110 -21.41 -26.57 12.14
CA LYS A 110 -22.81 -26.95 12.42
C LYS A 110 -23.50 -26.16 13.55
N ALA A 111 -22.76 -25.44 14.40
CA ALA A 111 -23.31 -24.62 15.48
C ALA A 111 -24.04 -23.32 15.01
N MET A 112 -23.74 -22.77 13.83
CA MET A 112 -24.14 -21.38 13.48
C MET A 112 -25.39 -21.21 12.59
N LYS A 113 -26.07 -22.28 12.17
CA LYS A 113 -27.33 -22.25 11.35
C LYS A 113 -27.32 -21.33 10.11
N ARG A 114 -26.16 -20.93 9.56
CA ARG A 114 -26.04 -20.10 8.35
C ARG A 114 -25.02 -20.69 7.37
N LYS A 115 -25.43 -20.84 6.11
CA LYS A 115 -24.63 -21.38 5.00
C LYS A 115 -23.71 -20.27 4.44
N ILE A 116 -22.50 -20.12 4.97
CA ILE A 116 -21.54 -19.02 4.66
C ILE A 116 -20.44 -19.51 3.70
N HIS A 117 -20.77 -19.67 2.41
CA HIS A 117 -19.86 -20.18 1.36
C HIS A 117 -18.39 -19.75 1.51
N ILE A 118 -17.41 -20.67 1.38
CA ILE A 118 -15.96 -20.38 1.55
C ILE A 118 -15.47 -19.14 0.78
N PRO A 119 -15.87 -18.88 -0.48
CA PRO A 119 -15.54 -17.63 -1.16
C PRO A 119 -15.95 -16.36 -0.40
N SER A 120 -17.06 -16.39 0.35
CA SER A 120 -17.49 -15.26 1.20
C SER A 120 -16.67 -15.12 2.48
N LEU A 121 -16.14 -16.21 3.04
CA LEU A 121 -15.18 -16.17 4.15
C LEU A 121 -13.85 -15.61 3.68
N PHE A 122 -13.36 -16.08 2.52
CA PHE A 122 -12.16 -15.54 1.89
C PHE A 122 -12.29 -14.04 1.60
N CYS A 123 -13.39 -13.58 1.00
CA CYS A 123 -13.64 -12.15 0.79
C CYS A 123 -13.64 -11.33 2.09
N LYS A 124 -14.18 -11.87 3.19
CA LYS A 124 -14.10 -11.21 4.52
C LYS A 124 -12.66 -11.12 5.02
N SER A 125 -11.87 -12.18 4.90
CA SER A 125 -10.45 -12.16 5.24
C SER A 125 -9.66 -11.16 4.38
N LEU A 126 -9.94 -11.07 3.08
CA LEU A 126 -9.33 -10.05 2.20
C LEU A 126 -9.66 -8.62 2.63
N ILE A 127 -10.91 -8.35 3.04
CA ILE A 127 -11.31 -7.05 3.58
C ILE A 127 -10.57 -6.75 4.88
N GLN A 128 -10.48 -7.71 5.80
CA GLN A 128 -9.73 -7.55 7.07
C GLN A 128 -8.23 -7.31 6.83
N ILE A 129 -7.62 -8.01 5.87
CA ILE A 129 -6.22 -7.79 5.49
C ILE A 129 -6.03 -6.40 4.88
N ARG A 130 -6.92 -5.97 3.96
CA ARG A 130 -6.93 -4.63 3.36
C ARG A 130 -6.98 -3.55 4.45
N ASP A 131 -7.91 -3.68 5.39
CA ASP A 131 -8.16 -2.69 6.43
C ASP A 131 -7.00 -2.67 7.44
N ARG A 132 -6.45 -3.82 7.83
CA ARG A 132 -5.21 -3.90 8.61
C ARG A 132 -4.02 -3.22 7.92
N HIS A 133 -3.99 -3.21 6.58
CA HIS A 133 -2.93 -2.61 5.79
C HIS A 133 -3.25 -1.16 5.36
N SER A 134 -4.28 -0.51 5.90
CA SER A 134 -4.59 0.91 5.61
C SER A 134 -3.43 1.82 6.04
N ASP A 135 -2.90 1.59 7.23
CA ASP A 135 -2.05 2.56 7.92
C ASP A 135 -0.55 2.23 7.83
N VAL A 136 -0.18 1.09 7.23
CA VAL A 136 1.22 0.63 7.01
C VAL A 136 2.13 1.76 6.51
N VAL A 137 1.63 2.62 5.63
CA VAL A 137 2.37 3.78 5.10
C VAL A 137 2.74 4.75 6.22
N GLN A 138 1.75 5.21 6.98
CA GLN A 138 1.89 6.15 8.09
C GLN A 138 2.70 5.55 9.24
N THR A 139 2.48 4.27 9.55
CA THR A 139 3.25 3.56 10.58
C THR A 139 4.71 3.38 10.17
N MET A 140 5.02 3.07 8.90
CA MET A 140 6.42 3.05 8.44
C MET A 140 7.07 4.44 8.47
N ALA A 141 6.34 5.50 8.15
CA ALA A 141 6.79 6.88 8.35
C ALA A 141 7.17 7.12 9.81
N GLN A 142 6.29 6.73 10.73
CA GLN A 142 6.50 6.90 12.17
C GLN A 142 7.73 6.13 12.63
N GLY A 143 7.99 4.92 12.12
CA GLY A 143 9.23 4.18 12.40
C GLY A 143 10.50 4.87 11.93
N ILE A 144 10.45 5.62 10.82
CA ILE A 144 11.58 6.41 10.31
C ILE A 144 11.76 7.70 11.13
N LEU A 145 10.68 8.31 11.60
CA LEU A 145 10.73 9.43 12.53
C LEU A 145 11.30 9.00 13.89
N GLU A 146 10.86 7.87 14.44
CA GLU A 146 11.41 7.23 15.65
C GLU A 146 12.92 7.00 15.52
N LEU A 147 13.39 6.52 14.36
CA LEU A 147 14.82 6.35 14.08
C LEU A 147 15.57 7.69 14.06
N LYS A 148 15.02 8.72 13.40
CA LYS A 148 15.62 10.06 13.33
C LYS A 148 15.67 10.79 14.67
N GLU A 149 14.69 10.56 15.56
CA GLU A 149 14.67 11.12 16.92
C GLU A 149 15.54 10.31 17.92
N SER A 150 16.03 9.13 17.53
CA SER A 150 16.94 8.34 18.34
C SER A 150 18.36 8.95 18.40
N ARG A 151 19.17 8.53 19.39
CA ARG A 151 20.50 9.13 19.66
C ARG A 151 21.51 9.02 18.51
N ASP A 152 21.28 8.15 17.53
CA ASP A 152 22.09 7.98 16.32
C ASP A 152 21.49 8.74 15.10
N GLY A 153 20.94 9.94 15.31
CA GLY A 153 20.16 10.69 14.30
C GLY A 153 20.86 11.03 12.97
N ALA A 154 22.16 10.74 12.82
CA ALA A 154 22.88 10.75 11.56
C ALA A 154 22.69 9.42 10.82
N ILE A 155 21.59 9.30 10.05
CA ILE A 155 21.40 8.18 9.11
C ILE A 155 22.48 8.29 8.03
N GLU A 156 23.39 7.32 7.93
CA GLU A 156 24.39 7.31 6.86
C GLU A 156 23.74 7.26 5.47
N PRO A 157 24.32 7.89 4.44
CA PRO A 157 23.76 7.88 3.07
C PRO A 157 23.52 6.47 2.49
N SER A 158 24.34 5.49 2.89
CA SER A 158 24.20 4.06 2.59
C SER A 158 22.89 3.47 3.15
N THR A 159 22.56 3.85 4.37
CA THR A 159 21.35 3.46 5.10
C THR A 159 20.13 4.22 4.53
N GLU A 160 20.30 5.50 4.19
CA GLU A 160 19.25 6.31 3.54
C GLU A 160 18.79 5.68 2.22
N LEU A 161 19.74 5.29 1.36
CA LEU A 161 19.47 4.64 0.08
C LEU A 161 18.79 3.28 0.24
N SER A 162 19.20 2.49 1.25
CA SER A 162 18.61 1.17 1.54
C SER A 162 17.16 1.29 2.00
N ILE A 163 16.85 2.30 2.83
CA ILE A 163 15.48 2.61 3.26
C ILE A 163 14.64 3.09 2.07
N GLN A 164 15.17 3.99 1.23
CA GLN A 164 14.48 4.47 0.03
C GLN A 164 14.07 3.30 -0.89
N TYR A 165 15.03 2.43 -1.24
CA TYR A 165 14.80 1.27 -2.09
C TYR A 165 13.75 0.29 -1.53
N PHE A 166 13.78 0.05 -0.22
CA PHE A 166 12.76 -0.76 0.45
C PHE A 166 11.37 -0.12 0.36
N LEU A 167 11.28 1.19 0.62
CA LEU A 167 10.02 1.92 0.59
C LEU A 167 9.41 1.92 -0.83
N ASP A 168 10.21 2.18 -1.87
CA ASP A 168 9.77 2.11 -3.27
C ASP A 168 9.10 0.75 -3.57
N ARG A 169 9.74 -0.35 -3.13
CA ARG A 169 9.21 -1.72 -3.30
C ARG A 169 7.96 -1.99 -2.47
N LEU A 170 7.94 -1.56 -1.19
CA LEU A 170 6.79 -1.70 -0.29
C LEU A 170 5.56 -0.99 -0.87
N TYR A 171 5.72 0.24 -1.35
CA TYR A 171 4.63 1.02 -1.93
C TYR A 171 4.14 0.44 -3.26
N MET A 172 5.04 0.02 -4.17
CA MET A 172 4.65 -0.62 -5.44
C MET A 172 3.92 -1.95 -5.22
N SER A 173 4.35 -2.76 -4.24
CA SER A 173 3.66 -4.00 -3.88
C SER A 173 2.28 -3.73 -3.27
N ARG A 174 2.16 -2.69 -2.42
CA ARG A 174 0.87 -2.26 -1.84
C ARG A 174 -0.11 -1.71 -2.87
N ILE A 175 0.36 -0.91 -3.83
CA ILE A 175 -0.43 -0.47 -5.01
C ILE A 175 -0.94 -1.69 -5.77
N SER A 176 -0.08 -2.68 -5.99
CA SER A 176 -0.43 -3.93 -6.69
C SER A 176 -1.44 -4.80 -5.94
N ILE A 177 -1.47 -4.75 -4.59
CA ILE A 177 -2.48 -5.43 -3.76
C ILE A 177 -3.80 -4.65 -3.72
N ARG A 178 -3.78 -3.31 -3.60
CA ARG A 178 -5.00 -2.48 -3.66
C ARG A 178 -5.66 -2.54 -5.05
N MET A 179 -4.86 -2.69 -6.11
CA MET A 179 -5.33 -2.92 -7.49
C MET A 179 -6.14 -4.21 -7.63
N LEU A 180 -5.70 -5.31 -7.00
CA LEU A 180 -6.41 -6.60 -7.00
C LEU A 180 -7.77 -6.55 -6.28
N ILE A 181 -7.98 -5.59 -5.38
CA ILE A 181 -9.13 -5.57 -4.46
C ILE A 181 -10.26 -4.62 -4.94
N ASN A 182 -9.95 -3.59 -5.75
CA ASN A 182 -10.85 -2.47 -6.03
C ASN A 182 -11.58 -2.51 -7.40
N GLN A 183 -11.86 -3.69 -7.98
CA GLN A 183 -12.56 -3.80 -9.26
C GLN A 183 -14.10 -3.87 -9.14
N HIS A 184 -14.80 -2.73 -9.31
CA HIS A 184 -16.19 -2.74 -9.80
C HIS A 184 -16.60 -1.48 -10.61
N LYS A 185 -17.47 -1.72 -11.61
CA LYS A 185 -18.00 -0.89 -12.72
C LYS A 185 -18.23 0.63 -12.53
N ILE A 186 -17.99 1.41 -13.61
CA ILE A 186 -18.67 2.69 -13.98
C ILE A 186 -18.74 2.86 -15.53
N ASP A 187 -19.85 3.38 -16.06
CA ASP A 187 -20.07 4.08 -17.37
C ASP A 187 -21.50 4.72 -17.29
N LYS A 188 -22.00 5.76 -18.00
CA LYS A 188 -21.63 6.42 -19.26
C LYS A 188 -21.69 7.97 -19.20
N GLY A 189 -20.93 8.57 -20.12
CA GLY A 189 -20.82 10.01 -20.49
C GLY A 189 -19.51 10.18 -21.31
N ASN A 190 -19.31 11.21 -22.14
CA ASN A 190 -18.12 11.28 -23.04
C ASN A 190 -17.08 12.39 -22.71
N PRO A 191 -16.23 12.19 -21.69
CA PRO A 191 -14.92 12.84 -21.56
C PRO A 191 -13.78 11.92 -22.07
N ILE A 192 -12.51 12.33 -21.89
CA ILE A 192 -11.34 11.46 -22.09
C ILE A 192 -11.44 10.24 -21.16
N LYS A 193 -11.62 9.05 -21.73
CA LYS A 193 -11.64 7.78 -21.01
C LYS A 193 -10.34 7.00 -21.16
N ILE A 194 -9.88 6.49 -20.02
CA ILE A 194 -8.84 5.46 -19.87
C ILE A 194 -9.40 4.33 -19.01
N VAL A 195 -8.91 3.10 -19.21
CA VAL A 195 -9.17 2.04 -18.22
C VAL A 195 -8.05 2.08 -17.19
N TYR A 196 -8.40 2.47 -15.98
CA TYR A 196 -7.47 2.68 -14.88
C TYR A 196 -8.18 2.46 -13.55
N VAL A 197 -7.42 2.32 -12.44
CA VAL A 197 -7.99 2.22 -11.09
C VAL A 197 -8.32 3.64 -10.60
N PRO A 198 -9.60 4.03 -10.41
CA PRO A 198 -9.94 5.43 -10.14
C PRO A 198 -9.31 5.96 -8.85
N SER A 199 -9.20 5.13 -7.81
CA SER A 199 -8.60 5.52 -6.53
C SER A 199 -7.09 5.79 -6.62
N HIS A 200 -6.37 5.18 -7.56
CA HIS A 200 -4.94 5.46 -7.77
C HIS A 200 -4.74 6.81 -8.46
N LEU A 201 -5.54 7.08 -9.51
CA LEU A 201 -5.53 8.38 -10.19
C LEU A 201 -5.97 9.50 -9.24
N TYR A 202 -7.01 9.26 -8.45
CA TYR A 202 -7.47 10.20 -7.42
C TYR A 202 -6.36 10.51 -6.42
N HIS A 203 -5.66 9.50 -5.88
CA HIS A 203 -4.58 9.70 -4.91
C HIS A 203 -3.43 10.52 -5.49
N MET A 204 -2.94 10.17 -6.69
CA MET A 204 -1.89 10.95 -7.36
C MET A 204 -2.30 12.41 -7.59
N LEU A 205 -3.51 12.66 -8.10
CA LEU A 205 -4.00 14.01 -8.35
C LEU A 205 -4.25 14.78 -7.04
N PHE A 206 -4.76 14.13 -6.00
CA PHE A 206 -5.03 14.76 -4.70
C PHE A 206 -3.74 15.23 -4.01
N GLU A 207 -2.71 14.39 -3.94
CA GLU A 207 -1.40 14.79 -3.38
C GLU A 207 -0.76 15.92 -4.20
N LEU A 208 -0.82 15.83 -5.53
CA LEU A 208 -0.34 16.89 -6.42
C LEU A 208 -1.09 18.21 -6.21
N PHE A 209 -2.42 18.20 -6.16
CA PHE A 209 -3.23 19.39 -5.89
C PHE A 209 -2.91 20.01 -4.52
N LYS A 210 -2.79 19.21 -3.44
CA LYS A 210 -2.36 19.72 -2.12
C LYS A 210 -1.04 20.47 -2.21
N ASN A 211 -0.04 19.89 -2.89
CA ASN A 211 1.29 20.48 -3.01
C ASN A 211 1.27 21.80 -3.81
N SER A 212 0.60 21.83 -4.96
CA SER A 212 0.47 23.07 -5.75
C SER A 212 -0.37 24.15 -5.06
N MET A 213 -1.45 23.78 -4.37
CA MET A 213 -2.25 24.72 -3.57
C MET A 213 -1.40 25.33 -2.45
N ARG A 214 -0.65 24.50 -1.72
CA ARG A 214 0.26 24.96 -0.66
C ARG A 214 1.32 25.92 -1.22
N ALA A 215 2.01 25.53 -2.29
CA ALA A 215 3.06 26.36 -2.90
C ALA A 215 2.53 27.70 -3.41
N VAL A 216 1.35 27.73 -4.02
CA VAL A 216 0.69 28.97 -4.46
C VAL A 216 0.30 29.85 -3.26
N MET A 217 -0.31 29.29 -2.22
CA MET A 217 -0.71 30.06 -1.03
C MET A 217 0.48 30.56 -0.21
N GLU A 218 1.57 29.78 -0.11
CA GLU A 218 2.80 30.21 0.57
C GLU A 218 3.57 31.29 -0.22
N HIS A 219 3.45 31.30 -1.56
CA HIS A 219 4.14 32.27 -2.41
C HIS A 219 3.38 33.60 -2.60
N HIS A 220 2.05 33.56 -2.74
CA HIS A 220 1.20 34.73 -2.99
C HIS A 220 0.46 35.24 -1.73
N GLY A 221 0.53 34.51 -0.62
CA GLY A 221 -0.05 34.92 0.66
C GLY A 221 -1.58 35.01 0.66
N THR A 222 -2.11 36.05 1.29
CA THR A 222 -3.56 36.34 1.38
C THR A 222 -3.99 37.48 0.45
N GLU A 223 -3.30 37.67 -0.67
CA GLU A 223 -3.75 38.63 -1.69
C GLU A 223 -5.00 38.09 -2.42
N ASN A 224 -5.88 39.00 -2.86
CA ASN A 224 -7.19 38.63 -3.41
C ASN A 224 -7.13 37.98 -4.82
N ASP A 225 -5.96 37.91 -5.45
CA ASP A 225 -5.79 37.45 -6.84
C ASP A 225 -4.84 36.23 -6.92
N VAL A 226 -5.24 35.14 -6.25
CA VAL A 226 -4.47 33.89 -6.20
C VAL A 226 -4.52 33.18 -7.57
N PRO A 227 -3.38 32.92 -8.24
CA PRO A 227 -3.37 32.40 -9.60
C PRO A 227 -3.91 30.96 -9.68
N PRO A 228 -4.76 30.63 -10.67
CA PRO A 228 -5.40 29.32 -10.76
C PRO A 228 -4.42 28.23 -11.19
N ILE A 229 -4.48 27.07 -10.52
CA ILE A 229 -3.77 25.85 -10.93
C ILE A 229 -4.40 25.33 -12.23
N LYS A 230 -3.59 25.28 -13.30
CA LYS A 230 -4.03 24.85 -14.64
C LYS A 230 -3.77 23.37 -14.82
N VAL A 231 -4.80 22.60 -15.18
CA VAL A 231 -4.68 21.17 -15.49
C VAL A 231 -5.00 20.95 -16.95
N THR A 232 -4.06 20.33 -17.67
CA THR A 232 -4.20 19.93 -19.08
C THR A 232 -4.24 18.41 -19.16
N ILE A 233 -5.27 17.85 -19.80
CA ILE A 233 -5.40 16.40 -20.03
C ILE A 233 -5.33 16.15 -21.53
N VAL A 234 -4.37 15.33 -21.96
CA VAL A 234 -4.14 14.97 -23.37
C VAL A 234 -4.15 13.46 -23.51
N LYS A 235 -4.89 12.95 -24.50
CA LYS A 235 -4.88 11.53 -24.88
C LYS A 235 -4.16 11.36 -26.22
N GLY A 236 -3.01 10.68 -26.19
CA GLY A 236 -2.28 10.22 -27.37
C GLY A 236 -2.81 8.88 -27.88
N LYS A 237 -2.04 8.24 -28.76
CA LYS A 237 -2.33 6.88 -29.26
C LYS A 237 -2.03 5.81 -28.20
N GLU A 238 -0.95 6.01 -27.45
CA GLU A 238 -0.43 5.05 -26.47
C GLU A 238 -0.51 5.61 -25.04
N ASP A 239 -0.29 6.92 -24.88
CA ASP A 239 -0.24 7.61 -23.59
C ASP A 239 -1.49 8.43 -23.26
N VAL A 240 -1.69 8.69 -21.95
CA VAL A 240 -2.51 9.80 -21.46
C VAL A 240 -1.69 10.66 -20.51
N CYS A 241 -1.50 11.92 -20.88
CA CYS A 241 -0.78 12.91 -20.10
C CYS A 241 -1.76 13.73 -19.28
N VAL A 242 -1.55 13.82 -17.97
CA VAL A 242 -2.18 14.81 -17.09
C VAL A 242 -1.09 15.75 -16.60
N LYS A 243 -1.05 16.96 -17.15
CA LYS A 243 -0.10 18.00 -16.75
C LYS A 243 -0.81 18.99 -15.84
N MET A 244 -0.37 19.07 -14.59
CA MET A 244 -0.74 20.14 -13.67
C MET A 244 0.33 21.24 -13.72
N SER A 245 -0.07 22.50 -13.58
CA SER A 245 0.84 23.65 -13.63
C SER A 245 0.33 24.74 -12.71
N ASP A 246 1.16 25.15 -11.76
CA ASP A 246 0.88 26.20 -10.79
C ASP A 246 1.87 27.37 -10.93
N GLN A 247 1.75 28.37 -10.05
CA GLN A 247 2.64 29.53 -9.98
C GLN A 247 3.19 29.72 -8.55
N GLY A 248 3.46 28.63 -7.82
CA GLY A 248 3.93 28.64 -6.43
C GLY A 248 5.44 28.85 -6.27
N GLY A 249 6.04 29.79 -7.02
CA GLY A 249 7.47 30.14 -6.94
C GLY A 249 8.46 29.13 -7.55
N GLY A 250 8.07 27.86 -7.67
CA GLY A 250 8.88 26.80 -8.27
C GLY A 250 9.97 26.25 -7.34
N ILE A 251 10.82 25.37 -7.87
CA ILE A 251 11.82 24.61 -7.10
C ILE A 251 13.17 24.69 -7.82
N ALA A 252 14.25 24.97 -7.09
CA ALA A 252 15.59 25.03 -7.66
C ALA A 252 16.01 23.67 -8.24
N ARG A 253 16.65 23.67 -9.42
CA ARG A 253 16.99 22.42 -10.14
C ARG A 253 17.84 21.44 -9.31
N SER A 254 18.69 21.94 -8.42
CA SER A 254 19.52 21.15 -7.49
C SER A 254 18.74 20.46 -6.36
N GLN A 255 17.47 20.81 -6.16
CA GLN A 255 16.59 20.23 -5.13
C GLN A 255 15.54 19.27 -5.70
N VAL A 256 15.39 19.17 -7.02
CA VAL A 256 14.36 18.35 -7.67
C VAL A 256 14.49 16.87 -7.29
N ASP A 257 15.71 16.33 -7.27
CA ASP A 257 15.94 14.93 -6.88
C ASP A 257 15.66 14.65 -5.40
N GLN A 258 15.61 15.70 -4.56
CA GLN A 258 15.30 15.57 -3.13
C GLN A 258 13.79 15.38 -2.90
N LEU A 259 12.93 15.85 -3.82
CA LEU A 259 11.46 15.76 -3.71
C LEU A 259 10.93 14.32 -3.65
N PHE A 260 11.68 13.37 -4.20
CA PHE A 260 11.31 11.95 -4.24
C PHE A 260 11.87 11.15 -3.06
N LYS A 261 12.68 11.77 -2.18
CA LYS A 261 13.21 11.13 -0.98
C LYS A 261 12.14 11.12 0.12
N TYR A 262 11.76 9.94 0.61
CA TYR A 262 10.78 9.81 1.70
C TYR A 262 11.19 10.50 3.01
N MET A 263 12.48 10.81 3.17
CA MET A 263 13.05 11.46 4.33
C MET A 263 13.26 12.98 4.19
N TYR A 264 12.89 13.56 3.05
CA TYR A 264 12.98 14.99 2.77
C TYR A 264 11.59 15.65 2.78
N SER A 265 11.46 16.78 3.47
CA SER A 265 10.23 17.56 3.49
C SER A 265 10.50 19.00 3.90
N THR A 266 9.78 19.94 3.27
CA THR A 266 9.75 21.38 3.61
C THR A 266 8.52 21.75 4.44
N ALA A 267 7.76 20.78 4.94
CA ALA A 267 6.66 21.03 5.86
C ALA A 267 7.19 21.26 7.30
N PRO A 268 6.68 22.27 8.03
CA PRO A 268 6.97 22.39 9.45
C PRO A 268 6.43 21.16 10.21
N GLN A 269 7.17 20.68 11.21
CA GLN A 269 6.68 19.59 12.07
C GLN A 269 5.52 20.08 12.95
N PRO A 270 4.49 19.24 13.20
CA PRO A 270 3.40 19.62 14.09
C PRO A 270 3.91 19.89 15.52
N PRO A 271 3.41 20.93 16.21
CA PRO A 271 3.84 21.26 17.56
C PRO A 271 3.50 20.12 18.54
N LYS A 272 4.39 19.85 19.50
CA LYS A 272 4.28 18.72 20.43
C LYS A 272 3.23 18.93 21.56
N SER A 273 2.48 20.04 21.54
CA SER A 273 1.47 20.44 22.54
C SER A 273 0.03 20.26 22.03
N LYS A 274 -0.83 19.61 22.83
CA LYS A 274 -2.23 19.28 22.50
C LYS A 274 -3.22 20.46 22.48
N THR A 275 -2.75 21.71 22.49
CA THR A 275 -3.59 22.90 22.74
C THR A 275 -4.02 23.67 21.51
N ASP A 276 -3.44 23.39 20.34
CA ASP A 276 -3.72 24.13 19.10
C ASP A 276 -4.27 23.23 17.98
N LEU A 277 -5.03 23.86 17.08
CA LEU A 277 -5.87 23.21 16.06
C LEU A 277 -5.09 22.28 15.11
N PRO A 278 -5.74 21.22 14.56
CA PRO A 278 -5.05 20.21 13.77
C PRO A 278 -4.53 20.77 12.44
N LEU A 279 -3.21 21.01 12.36
CA LEU A 279 -2.51 21.16 11.09
C LEU A 279 -2.54 19.83 10.32
N VAL A 280 -2.71 19.94 9.00
CA VAL A 280 -2.80 18.80 8.08
C VAL A 280 -1.48 18.00 8.10
N PRO A 281 -1.51 16.66 8.27
CA PRO A 281 -0.31 15.86 8.43
C PRO A 281 0.50 15.68 7.12
N LEU A 282 1.74 15.22 7.30
CA LEU A 282 2.86 15.14 6.36
C LEU A 282 2.51 14.95 4.86
N ALA A 283 3.24 15.69 4.02
CA ALA A 283 3.38 15.39 2.60
C ALA A 283 3.84 13.93 2.39
N GLY A 284 3.15 13.20 1.49
CA GLY A 284 3.47 11.82 1.13
C GLY A 284 2.91 10.72 2.05
N MET A 285 2.20 11.06 3.13
CA MET A 285 1.74 10.10 4.16
C MET A 285 0.24 10.21 4.50
N THR A 286 -0.61 10.43 3.50
CA THR A 286 -2.09 10.30 3.60
C THR A 286 -2.64 9.41 2.49
#